data_AF-A0A7W4D217-F1
#
_entry.id   AF-A0A7W4D217-F1
#
_cell.length_a   1.000
_cell.length_b   1.000
_cell.length_c   1.000
_cell.angle_alpha   90.00
_cell.angle_beta   90.00
_cell.angle_gamma   90.00
#
_symmetry.space_group_name_H-M   'P 1'
#
loop_
_entity.id
_entity.type
_entity.pdbx_description
1 polymer ?
#
loop_
_entity_poly.entity_id
_entity_poly.type
_entity_poly.pdbx_seq_one_letter_code
_entity_poly.pdbx_strand_id
1 'polypeptide(L)'
;MVDDDGAAAGAHPGPEARGSRRWVTGAVVGGLILAAVAIPLGYQALWGPDRAVPGDTPSASPTVSGPETPVGPTPSVGLPSASSEPPVGPGENRCPGSSEEAAQDRFQLTPFDGDLPDGAVSAWLCGDPNEGFTSTGGPAEALTKGVDELVAAFNALEPLPQDIACTMEYRMTYVVVVDYADGAKRLSGELHGCRAVSDGERRLAGADGFLATVVRLWEDQRAGLPAPTEAPEVCPPLTTLVAATPDDVMAGYVCSRNFGDIRILQEVPDDLLARMAESLKTDVGGEVPGMGIDDRGAFVLVDGWGSTISLVPLHDGNFAVDPGALTEFTYWKPPVDLAEELHAFLGPEPSPTG
;
A
#
# COMPACT_ATOMS: atom_id res chain seq x y z
N MET A 1 -11.70 19.90 -66.85
CA MET A 1 -10.80 20.22 -67.97
C MET A 1 -9.40 20.01 -67.44
N VAL A 2 -8.76 18.89 -67.81
CA VAL A 2 -7.60 18.84 -68.75
C VAL A 2 -6.38 19.44 -68.04
N ASP A 3 -5.26 18.80 -67.75
CA ASP A 3 -4.61 17.49 -68.01
C ASP A 3 -3.46 17.40 -66.95
N ASP A 4 -3.08 16.22 -66.44
CA ASP A 4 -1.83 15.48 -66.77
C ASP A 4 -0.52 16.32 -66.57
N ASP A 5 0.59 15.87 -65.98
CA ASP A 5 1.25 14.56 -65.95
C ASP A 5 2.53 14.70 -65.07
N GLY A 6 3.11 13.62 -64.53
CA GLY A 6 4.43 13.73 -63.87
C GLY A 6 4.86 12.63 -62.90
N ALA A 7 5.01 11.40 -63.40
CA ALA A 7 5.58 10.25 -62.69
C ALA A 7 7.12 10.31 -62.52
N ALA A 8 7.65 9.64 -61.48
CA ALA A 8 8.92 8.91 -61.55
C ALA A 8 9.01 7.83 -60.46
N ALA A 9 8.76 6.59 -60.87
CA ALA A 9 9.10 5.37 -60.17
C ALA A 9 10.58 5.01 -60.40
N GLY A 10 11.26 4.51 -59.37
CA GLY A 10 12.60 3.95 -59.46
C GLY A 10 12.68 2.61 -58.74
N ALA A 11 12.34 1.53 -59.43
CA ALA A 11 12.62 0.16 -59.02
C ALA A 11 13.85 -0.34 -59.79
N HIS A 12 14.84 -0.89 -59.10
CA HIS A 12 15.88 -1.72 -59.70
C HIS A 12 15.86 -3.12 -59.08
N PRO A 13 15.70 -4.18 -59.88
CA PRO A 13 15.90 -5.56 -59.47
C PRO A 13 17.35 -5.99 -59.73
N GLY A 14 17.85 -6.93 -58.93
CA GLY A 14 19.16 -7.56 -59.13
C GLY A 14 19.31 -8.81 -58.26
N PRO A 15 19.34 -10.03 -58.84
CA PRO A 15 19.28 -11.28 -58.10
C PRO A 15 20.64 -12.01 -57.99
N GLU A 16 20.61 -13.09 -57.19
CA GLU A 16 21.49 -14.26 -57.15
C GLU A 16 22.91 -14.14 -56.54
N ALA A 17 23.07 -14.78 -55.38
CA ALA A 17 24.16 -15.74 -55.19
C ALA A 17 23.76 -16.83 -54.18
N ARG A 18 23.71 -18.07 -54.70
CA ARG A 18 23.57 -19.34 -53.98
C ARG A 18 24.74 -19.53 -52.99
N GLY A 19 24.41 -19.92 -51.75
CA GLY A 19 25.37 -20.40 -50.76
C GLY A 19 24.76 -21.51 -49.92
N SER A 20 25.31 -22.72 -50.07
CA SER A 20 24.90 -24.03 -49.58
C SER A 20 24.50 -24.18 -48.09
N ARG A 21 23.44 -24.97 -47.90
CA ARG A 21 23.16 -25.93 -46.82
C ARG A 21 24.32 -26.22 -45.85
N ARG A 22 24.06 -26.01 -44.56
CA ARG A 22 24.39 -26.97 -43.50
C ARG A 22 23.22 -27.10 -42.54
N TRP A 23 22.59 -28.27 -42.58
CA TRP A 23 21.67 -28.75 -41.57
C TRP A 23 22.48 -29.11 -40.32
N VAL A 24 22.14 -28.52 -39.19
CA VAL A 24 22.51 -29.04 -37.87
C VAL A 24 21.21 -29.28 -37.13
N THR A 25 20.73 -30.51 -37.23
CA THR A 25 19.77 -31.11 -36.29
C THR A 25 20.45 -31.23 -34.93
N GLY A 26 20.25 -30.25 -34.07
CA GLY A 26 20.54 -30.33 -32.64
C GLY A 26 19.28 -30.81 -31.91
N ALA A 27 19.33 -32.04 -31.39
CA ALA A 27 18.29 -32.61 -30.55
C ALA A 27 18.16 -31.80 -29.25
N VAL A 28 16.98 -31.21 -29.01
CA VAL A 28 16.61 -30.70 -27.68
C VAL A 28 16.04 -31.88 -26.90
N VAL A 29 16.90 -32.48 -26.09
CA VAL A 29 16.52 -33.47 -25.07
C VAL A 29 15.86 -32.72 -23.92
N GLY A 30 14.71 -33.24 -23.49
CA GLY A 30 13.88 -32.68 -22.44
C GLY A 30 14.57 -32.58 -21.08
N GLY A 31 14.16 -31.56 -20.33
CA GLY A 31 14.40 -31.40 -18.92
C GLY A 31 13.21 -30.65 -18.33
N LEU A 32 12.15 -31.39 -18.01
CA LEU A 32 11.00 -30.88 -17.28
C LEU A 32 11.44 -30.76 -15.82
N ILE A 33 11.99 -29.61 -15.44
CA ILE A 33 12.32 -29.30 -14.05
C ILE A 33 11.02 -28.87 -13.38
N LEU A 34 10.38 -29.81 -12.68
CA LEU A 34 9.41 -29.50 -11.63
C LEU A 34 10.18 -28.85 -10.48
N ALA A 35 10.29 -27.52 -10.51
CA ALA A 35 10.67 -26.75 -9.34
C ALA A 35 9.47 -26.77 -8.38
N ALA A 36 9.53 -27.66 -7.38
CA ALA A 36 8.67 -27.55 -6.22
C ALA A 36 9.07 -26.27 -5.49
N VAL A 37 8.26 -25.22 -5.65
CA VAL A 37 8.37 -23.98 -4.87
C VAL A 37 7.98 -24.34 -3.44
N ALA A 38 8.96 -24.65 -2.61
CA ALA A 38 8.80 -24.68 -1.17
C ALA A 38 8.77 -23.23 -0.71
N ILE A 39 7.57 -22.66 -0.56
CA ILE A 39 7.39 -21.34 0.05
C ILE A 39 7.83 -21.47 1.52
N PRO A 40 8.85 -20.73 1.99
CA PRO A 40 9.22 -20.76 3.40
C PRO A 40 8.12 -20.07 4.21
N LEU A 41 7.36 -20.85 4.98
CA LEU A 41 6.35 -20.41 5.96
C LEU A 41 6.96 -19.68 7.18
N GLY A 42 8.10 -18.99 7.02
CA GLY A 42 8.89 -18.43 8.12
C GLY A 42 8.40 -17.10 8.68
N TYR A 43 7.47 -16.41 7.99
CA TYR A 43 7.20 -15.00 8.29
C TYR A 43 6.20 -14.75 9.44
N GLN A 44 5.39 -15.74 9.85
CA GLN A 44 4.39 -15.53 10.91
C GLN A 44 4.94 -15.68 12.34
N ALA A 45 6.20 -16.05 12.52
CA ALA A 45 6.75 -16.29 13.86
C ALA A 45 7.34 -15.05 14.56
N LEU A 46 7.57 -13.94 13.86
CA LEU A 46 8.19 -12.73 14.44
C LEU A 46 7.19 -11.68 14.96
N TRP A 47 5.89 -11.84 14.71
CA TRP A 47 4.86 -10.83 15.02
C TRP A 47 3.68 -11.38 15.82
N GLY A 48 3.91 -12.42 16.62
CA GLY A 48 2.88 -12.92 17.55
C GLY A 48 2.65 -11.94 18.70
N PRO A 49 1.40 -11.68 19.11
CA PRO A 49 1.11 -10.87 20.29
C PRO A 49 1.71 -11.53 21.54
N ASP A 50 2.15 -10.68 22.46
CA ASP A 50 2.86 -11.00 23.69
C ASP A 50 2.39 -12.26 24.42
N ARG A 51 3.38 -12.94 25.01
CA ARG A 51 3.20 -14.05 25.96
C ARG A 51 2.11 -13.71 26.97
N ALA A 52 1.13 -14.61 27.10
CA ALA A 52 0.19 -14.61 28.21
C ALA A 52 0.95 -14.55 29.54
N VAL A 53 0.80 -13.41 30.23
CA VAL A 53 1.23 -13.24 31.63
C VAL A 53 0.46 -14.27 32.47
N PRO A 54 1.12 -15.08 33.31
CA PRO A 54 0.42 -16.00 34.22
C PRO A 54 -0.51 -15.20 35.15
N GLY A 55 -1.79 -15.58 35.16
CA GLY A 55 -2.85 -14.84 35.82
C GLY A 55 -2.62 -14.64 37.32
N ASP A 56 -2.71 -13.37 37.73
CA ASP A 56 -2.93 -13.00 39.11
C ASP A 56 -4.31 -13.47 39.56
N THR A 57 -4.31 -14.13 40.72
CA THR A 57 -5.50 -14.68 41.35
C THR A 57 -6.38 -13.53 41.85
N PRO A 58 -7.69 -13.47 41.56
CA PRO A 58 -8.53 -12.39 42.06
C PRO A 58 -8.73 -12.52 43.58
N SER A 59 -8.15 -11.58 44.32
CA SER A 59 -8.39 -11.39 45.75
C SER A 59 -9.72 -10.65 45.94
N ALA A 60 -10.70 -11.36 46.49
CA ALA A 60 -12.02 -10.82 46.79
C ALA A 60 -11.91 -9.75 47.90
N SER A 61 -12.23 -8.49 47.57
CA SER A 61 -12.49 -7.45 48.56
C SER A 61 -13.98 -7.39 48.90
N PRO A 62 -14.35 -7.14 50.16
CA PRO A 62 -15.75 -7.17 50.60
C PRO A 62 -16.53 -5.92 50.15
N THR A 63 -17.72 -6.18 49.60
CA THR A 63 -18.74 -5.18 49.27
C THR A 63 -19.26 -4.51 50.54
N VAL A 64 -19.10 -3.18 50.64
CA VAL A 64 -19.79 -2.32 51.62
C VAL A 64 -20.96 -1.65 50.91
N SER A 65 -22.18 -2.08 51.23
CA SER A 65 -23.41 -1.45 50.77
C SER A 65 -23.65 -0.14 51.53
N GLY A 66 -23.64 0.99 50.82
CA GLY A 66 -24.15 2.28 51.30
C GLY A 66 -25.57 2.54 50.76
N PRO A 67 -26.43 3.26 51.50
CA PRO A 67 -27.83 3.47 51.13
C PRO A 67 -27.99 4.47 49.97
N GLU A 68 -28.73 4.04 48.95
CA GLU A 68 -29.17 4.86 47.81
C GLU A 68 -30.18 5.93 48.26
N THR A 69 -29.97 7.16 47.80
CA THR A 69 -30.93 8.25 47.95
C THR A 69 -31.78 8.33 46.68
N PRO A 70 -33.13 8.37 46.76
CA PRO A 70 -33.99 8.36 45.58
C PRO A 70 -34.02 9.74 44.92
N VAL A 71 -33.52 9.85 43.70
CA VAL A 71 -33.67 11.03 42.83
C VAL A 71 -34.87 10.81 41.91
N GLY A 72 -35.84 11.72 41.96
CA GLY A 72 -37.08 11.66 41.20
C GLY A 72 -36.91 11.92 39.69
N PRO A 73 -37.94 11.58 38.88
CA PRO A 73 -37.87 11.66 37.42
C PRO A 73 -37.97 13.11 36.92
N THR A 74 -36.95 13.56 36.20
CA THR A 74 -36.99 14.80 35.41
C THR A 74 -37.68 14.51 34.07
N PRO A 75 -38.69 15.28 33.63
CA PRO A 75 -39.33 15.10 32.34
C PRO A 75 -38.41 15.59 31.21
N SER A 76 -37.90 14.66 30.39
CA SER A 76 -37.18 14.97 29.15
C SER A 76 -38.17 15.34 28.04
N VAL A 77 -38.15 16.61 27.65
CA VAL A 77 -38.83 17.13 26.45
C VAL A 77 -37.97 16.74 25.24
N GLY A 78 -38.46 15.81 24.43
CA GLY A 78 -37.80 15.39 23.19
C GLY A 78 -37.87 16.47 22.12
N LEU A 79 -36.73 17.06 21.78
CA LEU A 79 -36.54 17.81 20.55
C LEU A 79 -36.05 16.86 19.45
N PRO A 80 -36.65 16.86 18.24
CA PRO A 80 -36.14 16.08 17.13
C PRO A 80 -34.81 16.68 16.65
N SER A 81 -33.69 16.07 17.04
CA SER A 81 -32.38 16.31 16.43
C SER A 81 -32.34 15.60 15.07
N ALA A 82 -32.82 16.27 14.03
CA ALA A 82 -32.38 16.01 12.68
C ALA A 82 -31.09 16.82 12.46
N SER A 83 -29.96 16.27 12.88
CA SER A 83 -28.65 16.76 12.42
C SER A 83 -28.50 16.34 10.97
N SER A 84 -28.83 17.26 10.06
CA SER A 84 -28.35 17.20 8.69
C SER A 84 -26.89 17.64 8.73
N GLU A 85 -25.96 16.68 8.80
CA GLU A 85 -24.56 16.99 8.50
C GLU A 85 -24.51 17.60 7.09
N PRO A 86 -23.83 18.75 6.92
CA PRO A 86 -23.66 19.35 5.61
C PRO A 86 -22.96 18.34 4.70
N PRO A 87 -23.32 18.30 3.40
CA PRO A 87 -22.61 17.44 2.46
C PRO A 87 -21.13 17.81 2.47
N VAL A 88 -20.29 16.83 2.80
CA VAL A 88 -18.83 16.89 2.68
C VAL A 88 -18.47 17.52 1.34
N GLY A 89 -17.75 18.65 1.40
CA GLY A 89 -17.42 19.42 0.21
C GLY A 89 -16.52 18.61 -0.74
N PRO A 90 -16.53 18.93 -2.04
CA PRO A 90 -15.59 18.33 -2.99
C PRO A 90 -14.15 18.65 -2.53
N GLY A 91 -13.41 17.63 -2.09
CA GLY A 91 -11.99 17.74 -1.73
C GLY A 91 -11.62 17.30 -0.31
N GLU A 92 -12.55 16.93 0.57
CA GLU A 92 -12.18 16.29 1.83
C GLU A 92 -11.82 14.82 1.58
N ASN A 93 -10.69 14.37 2.16
CA ASN A 93 -10.23 13.00 2.06
C ASN A 93 -11.35 12.04 2.49
N ARG A 94 -11.73 11.13 1.59
CA ARG A 94 -12.78 10.13 1.82
C ARG A 94 -12.27 8.90 2.56
N CYS A 95 -10.96 8.78 2.74
CA CYS A 95 -10.39 7.67 3.47
C CYS A 95 -10.56 7.89 4.98
N PRO A 96 -10.98 6.85 5.71
CA PRO A 96 -11.14 6.91 7.15
C PRO A 96 -9.80 7.27 7.81
N GLY A 97 -9.83 8.21 8.76
CA GLY A 97 -8.64 8.77 9.38
C GLY A 97 -8.05 7.90 10.50
N SER A 98 -8.76 6.87 10.94
CA SER A 98 -8.34 5.98 12.04
C SER A 98 -8.65 4.51 11.76
N SER A 99 -7.93 3.61 12.45
CA SER A 99 -8.19 2.16 12.46
C SER A 99 -9.63 1.82 12.84
N GLU A 100 -10.16 2.48 13.87
CA GLU A 100 -11.53 2.27 14.35
C GLU A 100 -12.57 2.72 13.31
N GLU A 101 -12.41 3.94 12.77
CA GLU A 101 -13.30 4.46 11.73
C GLU A 101 -13.29 3.56 10.50
N ALA A 102 -12.12 3.08 10.11
CA ALA A 102 -11.97 2.25 8.95
C ALA A 102 -12.46 0.82 9.16
N ALA A 103 -12.31 0.27 10.37
CA ALA A 103 -12.97 -0.97 10.76
C ALA A 103 -14.50 -0.82 10.69
N GLN A 104 -15.05 0.32 11.12
CA GLN A 104 -16.48 0.62 10.98
C GLN A 104 -16.89 0.80 9.51
N ASP A 105 -16.09 1.50 8.71
CA ASP A 105 -16.38 1.79 7.29
C ASP A 105 -16.37 0.52 6.42
N ARG A 106 -15.51 -0.46 6.72
CA ARG A 106 -15.50 -1.78 6.06
C ARG A 106 -16.85 -2.50 6.14
N PHE A 107 -17.62 -2.27 7.21
CA PHE A 107 -18.95 -2.85 7.37
C PHE A 107 -20.07 -1.96 6.81
N GLN A 108 -19.74 -0.76 6.33
CA GLN A 108 -20.67 0.21 5.74
C GLN A 108 -20.60 0.26 4.21
N LEU A 109 -20.15 -0.82 3.57
CA LEU A 109 -20.39 -0.99 2.13
C LEU A 109 -21.90 -0.90 1.89
N THR A 110 -22.33 0.20 1.28
CA THR A 110 -23.74 0.38 0.90
C THR A 110 -23.91 -0.38 -0.40
N PRO A 111 -24.63 -1.52 -0.39
CA PRO A 111 -24.80 -2.32 -1.58
C PRO A 111 -25.41 -1.48 -2.70
N PHE A 112 -24.97 -1.73 -3.93
CA PHE A 112 -25.61 -1.18 -5.10
C PHE A 112 -25.83 -2.30 -6.12
N ASP A 113 -27.00 -2.27 -6.74
CA ASP A 113 -27.40 -3.31 -7.67
C ASP A 113 -26.61 -3.18 -8.99
N GLY A 114 -25.79 -4.19 -9.28
CA GLY A 114 -25.15 -4.33 -10.58
C GLY A 114 -23.90 -3.47 -10.79
N ASP A 115 -23.66 -3.07 -12.02
CA ASP A 115 -22.41 -2.40 -12.42
C ASP A 115 -22.32 -0.97 -11.85
N LEU A 116 -21.10 -0.51 -11.61
CA LEU A 116 -20.86 0.90 -11.34
C LEU A 116 -21.31 1.73 -12.55
N PRO A 117 -22.14 2.78 -12.34
CA PRO A 117 -22.58 3.62 -13.44
C PRO A 117 -21.42 4.43 -14.01
N ASP A 118 -21.58 4.91 -15.25
CA ASP A 118 -20.70 5.92 -15.83
C ASP A 118 -20.84 7.27 -15.11
N GLY A 119 -19.88 8.18 -15.34
CA GLY A 119 -19.96 9.56 -14.84
C GLY A 119 -19.45 9.75 -13.41
N ALA A 120 -18.58 8.86 -12.95
CA ALA A 120 -17.79 9.07 -11.74
C ALA A 120 -16.89 10.31 -11.91
N VAL A 121 -16.76 11.10 -10.84
CA VAL A 121 -16.04 12.38 -10.87
C VAL A 121 -14.64 12.24 -10.29
N SER A 122 -14.51 11.44 -9.23
CA SER A 122 -13.24 11.16 -8.59
C SER A 122 -13.23 9.79 -7.95
N ALA A 123 -12.04 9.28 -7.63
CA ALA A 123 -11.88 8.12 -6.77
C ALA A 123 -10.82 8.35 -5.70
N TRP A 124 -10.96 7.67 -4.58
CA TRP A 124 -9.99 7.61 -3.49
C TRP A 124 -9.58 6.17 -3.29
N LEU A 125 -8.28 5.93 -3.18
CA LEU A 125 -7.73 4.64 -2.82
C LEU A 125 -7.29 4.74 -1.38
N CYS A 126 -7.88 3.94 -0.52
CA CYS A 126 -7.59 3.88 0.90
C CYS A 126 -6.91 2.54 1.19
N GLY A 127 -5.79 2.59 1.91
CA GLY A 127 -5.08 1.37 2.28
C GLY A 127 -5.70 0.66 3.47
N ASP A 128 -4.91 -0.24 4.06
CA ASP A 128 -5.30 -1.00 5.23
C ASP A 128 -5.01 -0.18 6.50
N PRO A 129 -6.02 0.34 7.19
CA PRO A 129 -5.92 1.12 8.43
C PRO A 129 -5.50 0.28 9.65
N ASN A 130 -4.73 -0.79 9.51
CA ASN A 130 -4.27 -1.59 10.64
C ASN A 130 -3.49 -0.72 11.64
N GLU A 131 -3.51 -1.07 12.92
CA GLU A 131 -2.73 -0.32 13.92
C GLU A 131 -1.23 -0.60 13.77
N GLY A 132 -0.42 0.46 13.85
CA GLY A 132 1.04 0.37 13.88
C GLY A 132 1.73 0.36 12.52
N PHE A 133 2.89 -0.29 12.45
CA PHE A 133 3.82 -0.28 11.31
C PHE A 133 3.34 -1.05 10.07
N THR A 134 2.19 -1.72 10.17
CA THR A 134 1.56 -2.43 9.06
C THR A 134 0.38 -1.66 8.47
N SER A 135 0.13 -0.43 8.97
CA SER A 135 -0.81 0.48 8.34
C SER A 135 -0.34 0.80 6.93
N THR A 136 -1.25 0.63 5.98
CA THR A 136 -1.02 1.03 4.61
C THR A 136 -1.82 2.29 4.33
N GLY A 137 -1.14 3.34 3.88
CA GLY A 137 -1.74 4.58 3.42
C GLY A 137 -2.04 4.53 1.92
N GLY A 138 -3.18 5.10 1.53
CA GLY A 138 -3.43 5.44 0.14
C GLY A 138 -2.87 6.82 -0.24
N PRO A 139 -2.94 7.20 -1.53
CA PRO A 139 -2.61 8.57 -1.96
C PRO A 139 -3.44 9.62 -1.21
N ALA A 140 -2.81 10.75 -0.88
CA ALA A 140 -3.49 11.85 -0.19
C ALA A 140 -4.44 12.62 -1.12
N GLU A 141 -4.23 12.51 -2.42
CA GLU A 141 -5.03 13.15 -3.47
C GLU A 141 -5.99 12.17 -4.15
N ALA A 142 -7.15 12.70 -4.57
CA ALA A 142 -8.11 11.95 -5.35
C ALA A 142 -7.59 11.67 -6.78
N LEU A 143 -7.94 10.50 -7.31
CA LEU A 143 -7.89 10.23 -8.73
C LEU A 143 -9.00 11.00 -9.44
N THR A 144 -8.63 11.84 -10.39
CA THR A 144 -9.55 12.67 -11.20
C THR A 144 -9.38 12.44 -12.70
N LYS A 145 -8.28 11.80 -13.11
CA LYS A 145 -8.04 11.34 -14.48
C LYS A 145 -8.15 9.81 -14.52
N GLY A 146 -8.76 9.28 -15.58
CA GLY A 146 -8.90 7.82 -15.74
C GLY A 146 -9.94 7.16 -14.81
N VAL A 147 -10.84 7.94 -14.20
CA VAL A 147 -11.88 7.40 -13.32
C VAL A 147 -12.84 6.47 -14.09
N ASP A 148 -13.18 6.80 -15.34
CA ASP A 148 -13.98 5.91 -16.20
C ASP A 148 -13.27 4.57 -16.48
N GLU A 149 -11.94 4.58 -16.58
CA GLU A 149 -11.15 3.37 -16.76
C GLU A 149 -11.16 2.50 -15.50
N LEU A 150 -11.09 3.11 -14.32
CA LEU A 150 -11.26 2.41 -13.04
C LEU A 150 -12.64 1.76 -12.96
N VAL A 151 -13.71 2.48 -13.31
CA VAL A 151 -15.09 1.96 -13.33
C VAL A 151 -15.20 0.79 -14.30
N ALA A 152 -14.67 0.93 -15.52
CA ALA A 152 -14.67 -0.13 -16.51
C ALA A 152 -13.89 -1.37 -16.04
N ALA A 153 -12.74 -1.17 -15.37
CA ALA A 153 -11.94 -2.26 -14.83
C ALA A 153 -12.68 -3.04 -13.73
N PHE A 154 -13.41 -2.34 -12.85
CA PHE A 154 -14.25 -2.99 -11.84
C PHE A 154 -15.40 -3.78 -12.47
N ASN A 155 -16.14 -3.17 -13.41
CA ASN A 155 -17.29 -3.80 -14.07
C ASN A 155 -16.88 -5.01 -14.93
N ALA A 156 -15.62 -5.09 -15.34
CA ALA A 156 -15.07 -6.23 -16.07
C ALA A 156 -14.67 -7.42 -15.18
N LEU A 157 -14.70 -7.28 -13.84
CA LEU A 157 -14.33 -8.37 -12.94
C LEU A 157 -15.37 -9.49 -13.00
N GLU A 158 -14.90 -10.73 -13.02
CA GLU A 158 -15.76 -11.90 -13.04
C GLU A 158 -16.26 -12.23 -11.62
N PRO A 159 -17.48 -12.77 -11.47
CA PRO A 159 -17.96 -13.28 -10.18
C PRO A 159 -17.03 -14.35 -9.60
N LEU A 160 -16.77 -14.26 -8.29
CA LEU A 160 -16.00 -15.27 -7.58
C LEU A 160 -16.83 -16.58 -7.48
N PRO A 161 -16.29 -17.75 -7.88
CA PRO A 161 -17.01 -19.03 -7.73
C PRO A 161 -17.37 -19.32 -6.28
N GLN A 162 -18.58 -19.81 -6.02
CA GLN A 162 -19.08 -20.04 -4.64
C GLN A 162 -18.41 -21.22 -3.92
N ASP A 163 -17.83 -22.16 -4.68
CA ASP A 163 -17.21 -23.39 -4.18
C ASP A 163 -15.67 -23.31 -4.14
N ILE A 164 -15.10 -22.12 -4.29
CA ILE A 164 -13.66 -21.93 -4.23
C ILE A 164 -13.15 -22.10 -2.79
N ALA A 165 -12.11 -22.92 -2.64
CA ALA A 165 -11.39 -23.05 -1.38
C ALA A 165 -10.33 -21.94 -1.30
N CYS A 166 -10.49 -21.03 -0.34
CA CYS A 166 -9.57 -19.93 -0.13
C CYS A 166 -8.54 -20.27 0.93
N THR A 167 -7.36 -19.69 0.77
CA THR A 167 -6.28 -19.80 1.75
C THR A 167 -6.54 -18.87 2.95
N MET A 168 -5.85 -19.12 4.06
CA MET A 168 -5.98 -18.36 5.32
C MET A 168 -4.79 -17.42 5.55
N GLU A 169 -3.97 -17.18 4.53
CA GLU A 169 -2.93 -16.17 4.62
C GLU A 169 -3.60 -14.80 4.75
N TYR A 170 -2.99 -13.91 5.53
CA TYR A 170 -3.35 -12.50 5.56
C TYR A 170 -2.24 -11.72 4.88
N ARG A 171 -2.61 -10.80 3.99
CA ARG A 171 -1.67 -9.84 3.36
C ARG A 171 -2.13 -8.43 3.67
N MET A 172 -3.21 -8.00 3.02
CA MET A 172 -3.72 -6.63 3.10
C MET A 172 -5.18 -6.60 2.60
N THR A 173 -5.88 -5.53 2.96
CA THR A 173 -7.11 -5.09 2.29
C THR A 173 -7.00 -3.62 1.86
N TYR A 174 -7.83 -3.20 0.94
CA TYR A 174 -7.92 -1.81 0.51
C TYR A 174 -9.37 -1.44 0.24
N VAL A 175 -9.67 -0.14 0.24
CA VAL A 175 -10.97 0.39 -0.15
C VAL A 175 -10.80 1.36 -1.30
N VAL A 176 -11.65 1.27 -2.31
CA VAL A 176 -11.78 2.28 -3.36
C VAL A 176 -13.12 2.98 -3.17
N VAL A 177 -13.08 4.31 -2.98
CA VAL A 177 -14.27 5.15 -2.88
C VAL A 177 -14.42 5.90 -4.19
N VAL A 178 -15.49 5.64 -4.94
CA VAL A 178 -15.79 6.30 -6.22
C VAL A 178 -16.87 7.34 -5.99
N ASP A 179 -16.56 8.61 -6.19
CA ASP A 179 -17.49 9.72 -5.99
C ASP A 179 -18.33 9.96 -7.27
N TYR A 180 -19.64 10.02 -7.11
CA TYR A 180 -20.61 10.45 -8.11
C TYR A 180 -21.36 11.70 -7.64
N ALA A 181 -22.13 12.31 -8.54
CA ALA A 181 -22.96 13.45 -8.22
C ALA A 181 -24.10 13.13 -7.21
N ASP A 182 -24.55 11.88 -7.16
CA ASP A 182 -25.63 11.40 -6.28
C ASP A 182 -25.12 10.72 -5.01
N GLY A 183 -23.82 10.48 -4.89
CA GLY A 183 -23.18 9.91 -3.70
C GLY A 183 -21.93 9.11 -4.02
N ALA A 184 -21.24 8.64 -2.98
CA ALA A 184 -20.07 7.79 -3.14
C ALA A 184 -20.46 6.30 -3.16
N LYS A 185 -19.73 5.51 -3.96
CA LYS A 185 -19.77 4.05 -3.96
C LYS A 185 -18.46 3.52 -3.38
N ARG A 186 -18.52 2.48 -2.55
CA ARG A 186 -17.34 1.88 -1.93
C ARG A 186 -17.14 0.47 -2.43
N LEU A 187 -15.89 0.14 -2.72
CA LEU A 187 -15.42 -1.18 -3.12
C LEU A 187 -14.36 -1.61 -2.13
N SER A 188 -14.46 -2.82 -1.58
CA SER A 188 -13.44 -3.40 -0.70
C SER A 188 -12.67 -4.47 -1.45
N GLY A 189 -11.35 -4.40 -1.46
CA GLY A 189 -10.47 -5.41 -2.01
C GLY A 189 -9.72 -6.16 -0.93
N GLU A 190 -9.62 -7.48 -1.08
CA GLU A 190 -8.88 -8.38 -0.20
C GLU A 190 -7.72 -8.98 -1.00
N LEU A 191 -6.46 -8.77 -0.60
CA LEU A 191 -5.28 -9.40 -1.23
C LEU A 191 -4.89 -10.74 -0.60
N HIS A 192 -5.81 -11.28 0.18
CA HIS A 192 -5.65 -12.44 1.01
C HIS A 192 -6.77 -13.45 0.74
N GLY A 193 -6.55 -14.71 1.07
CA GLY A 193 -7.49 -15.80 0.78
C GLY A 193 -7.94 -15.85 -0.68
N CYS A 194 -9.19 -15.48 -0.94
CA CYS A 194 -9.80 -15.59 -2.28
C CYS A 194 -9.34 -14.51 -3.27
N ARG A 195 -8.60 -13.49 -2.82
CA ARG A 195 -8.18 -12.36 -3.66
C ARG A 195 -9.37 -11.65 -4.33
N ALA A 196 -10.36 -11.28 -3.53
CA ALA A 196 -11.67 -10.83 -4.01
C ALA A 196 -11.87 -9.31 -3.89
N VAL A 197 -12.67 -8.74 -4.78
CA VAL A 197 -13.22 -7.39 -4.67
C VAL A 197 -14.70 -7.52 -4.34
N SER A 198 -15.22 -6.66 -3.46
CA SER A 198 -16.60 -6.67 -2.98
C SER A 198 -17.21 -5.28 -3.07
N ASP A 199 -18.44 -5.20 -3.54
CA ASP A 199 -19.30 -4.00 -3.45
C ASP A 199 -20.31 -4.08 -2.28
N GLY A 200 -20.17 -5.10 -1.43
CA GLY A 200 -21.09 -5.39 -0.32
C GLY A 200 -22.17 -6.41 -0.66
N GLU A 201 -22.48 -6.62 -1.94
CA GLU A 201 -23.44 -7.64 -2.40
C GLU A 201 -22.76 -8.77 -3.17
N ARG A 202 -21.92 -8.40 -4.14
CA ARG A 202 -21.18 -9.32 -5.00
C ARG A 202 -19.77 -9.49 -4.47
N ARG A 203 -19.23 -10.69 -4.64
CA ARG A 203 -17.79 -10.97 -4.54
C ARG A 203 -17.29 -11.29 -5.94
N LEU A 204 -16.31 -10.52 -6.38
CA LEU A 204 -15.70 -10.60 -7.70
C LEU A 204 -14.25 -11.07 -7.53
N ALA A 205 -13.75 -11.86 -8.47
CA ALA A 205 -12.36 -12.30 -8.48
C ALA A 205 -11.43 -11.19 -8.99
N GLY A 206 -10.13 -11.27 -8.65
CA GLY A 206 -9.10 -10.46 -9.31
C GLY A 206 -8.67 -9.19 -8.56
N ALA A 207 -8.70 -9.20 -7.23
CA ALA A 207 -8.32 -8.05 -6.41
C ALA A 207 -6.91 -7.52 -6.69
N ASP A 208 -5.93 -8.39 -6.94
CA ASP A 208 -4.56 -7.98 -7.27
C ASP A 208 -4.50 -7.20 -8.60
N GLY A 209 -5.18 -7.71 -9.64
CA GLY A 209 -5.22 -7.06 -10.96
C GLY A 209 -6.01 -5.75 -10.95
N PHE A 210 -7.10 -5.71 -10.18
CA PHE A 210 -7.87 -4.48 -9.98
C PHE A 210 -7.02 -3.42 -9.27
N LEU A 211 -6.36 -3.78 -8.15
CA LEU A 211 -5.50 -2.84 -7.42
C LEU A 211 -4.32 -2.34 -8.25
N ALA A 212 -3.66 -3.22 -9.02
CA ALA A 212 -2.59 -2.81 -9.92
C ALA A 212 -3.09 -1.81 -10.98
N THR A 213 -4.31 -1.99 -11.49
CA THR A 213 -4.93 -1.04 -12.41
C THR A 213 -5.18 0.30 -11.71
N VAL A 214 -5.73 0.27 -10.49
CA VAL A 214 -6.01 1.47 -9.70
C VAL A 214 -4.71 2.24 -9.43
N VAL A 215 -3.66 1.60 -8.91
CA VAL A 215 -2.37 2.22 -8.64
C VAL A 215 -1.75 2.85 -9.89
N ARG A 216 -1.75 2.14 -11.02
CA ARG A 216 -1.25 2.69 -12.29
C ARG A 216 -1.98 3.98 -12.68
N LEU A 217 -3.30 4.06 -12.50
CA LEU A 217 -4.06 5.27 -12.84
C LEU A 217 -3.60 6.48 -12.00
N TRP A 218 -3.25 6.27 -10.72
CA TRP A 218 -2.66 7.31 -9.88
C TRP A 218 -1.27 7.71 -10.36
N GLU A 219 -0.42 6.75 -10.71
CA GLU A 219 0.91 7.00 -11.28
C GLU A 219 0.80 7.82 -12.58
N ASP A 220 -0.09 7.42 -13.50
CA ASP A 220 -0.36 8.13 -14.76
C ASP A 220 -0.88 9.56 -14.51
N GLN A 221 -1.75 9.74 -13.50
CA GLN A 221 -2.21 11.06 -13.09
C GLN A 221 -1.03 11.94 -12.61
N ARG A 222 -0.19 11.43 -11.71
CA ARG A 222 0.95 12.16 -11.13
C ARG A 222 1.98 12.53 -12.19
N ALA A 223 2.27 11.61 -13.13
CA ALA A 223 3.16 11.88 -14.26
C ALA A 223 2.68 13.04 -15.14
N GLY A 224 1.37 13.29 -15.17
CA GLY A 224 0.75 14.40 -15.90
C GLY A 224 0.47 15.67 -15.08
N LEU A 225 0.97 15.75 -13.84
CA LEU A 225 0.82 16.89 -12.94
C LEU A 225 2.20 17.44 -12.53
N PRO A 226 2.30 18.73 -12.21
CA PRO A 226 3.51 19.23 -11.57
C PRO A 226 3.67 18.55 -10.20
N ALA A 227 4.85 17.99 -9.95
CA ALA A 227 5.17 17.47 -8.63
C ALA A 227 5.06 18.59 -7.57
N PRO A 228 4.53 18.29 -6.37
CA PRO A 228 4.57 19.22 -5.26
C PRO A 228 6.00 19.68 -4.97
N THR A 229 6.15 20.93 -4.53
CA THR A 229 7.47 21.52 -4.26
C THR A 229 7.96 21.30 -2.84
N GLU A 230 7.12 20.74 -1.98
CA GLU A 230 7.40 20.46 -0.58
C GLU A 230 6.89 19.05 -0.27
N ALA A 231 7.68 18.28 0.48
CA ALA A 231 7.23 17.00 1.01
C ALA A 231 6.46 17.22 2.31
N PRO A 232 5.40 16.45 2.57
CA PRO A 232 4.76 16.46 3.88
C PRO A 232 5.72 15.88 4.95
N GLU A 233 5.54 16.32 6.20
CA GLU A 233 6.17 15.68 7.36
C GLU A 233 5.42 14.39 7.68
N VAL A 234 6.09 13.23 7.61
CA VAL A 234 5.45 11.92 7.77
C VAL A 234 6.20 11.05 8.77
N CYS A 235 5.55 10.80 9.92
CA CYS A 235 5.74 9.63 10.79
C CYS A 235 4.36 9.35 11.39
N PRO A 236 3.71 8.19 11.17
CA PRO A 236 4.28 6.83 11.06
C PRO A 236 4.88 6.49 9.71
N PRO A 237 5.70 5.43 9.62
CA PRO A 237 5.91 4.77 8.34
C PRO A 237 4.58 4.15 7.92
N LEU A 238 3.76 4.93 7.23
CA LEU A 238 2.71 4.39 6.41
C LEU A 238 3.41 3.78 5.21
N THR A 239 3.37 2.46 5.11
CA THR A 239 3.61 1.82 3.82
C THR A 239 2.59 2.40 2.84
N THR A 240 3.00 2.98 1.72
CA THR A 240 2.03 3.57 0.78
C THR A 240 1.66 2.60 -0.33
N LEU A 241 0.39 2.64 -0.78
CA LEU A 241 -0.07 1.84 -1.92
C LEU A 241 0.56 2.30 -3.24
N VAL A 242 0.78 3.60 -3.37
CA VAL A 242 1.58 4.19 -4.44
C VAL A 242 2.94 4.51 -3.83
N ALA A 243 3.94 3.72 -4.21
CA ALA A 243 5.31 3.81 -3.73
C ALA A 243 5.97 5.13 -4.14
N ALA A 244 6.86 5.67 -3.30
CA ALA A 244 7.81 6.65 -3.80
C ALA A 244 8.95 5.94 -4.56
N THR A 245 9.57 6.65 -5.49
CA THR A 245 10.79 6.16 -6.15
C THR A 245 12.01 6.88 -5.56
N PRO A 246 13.20 6.26 -5.54
CA PRO A 246 14.41 6.95 -5.07
C PRO A 246 14.72 8.24 -5.83
N ASP A 247 14.29 8.38 -7.09
CA ASP A 247 14.50 9.60 -7.88
C ASP A 247 13.58 10.76 -7.46
N ASP A 248 12.45 10.46 -6.82
CA ASP A 248 11.42 11.44 -6.45
C ASP A 248 11.44 11.84 -4.97
N VAL A 249 12.32 11.23 -4.16
CA VAL A 249 12.45 11.53 -2.73
C VAL A 249 12.90 12.99 -2.54
N MET A 250 12.19 13.70 -1.67
CA MET A 250 12.41 15.12 -1.37
C MET A 250 12.78 15.38 0.08
N ALA A 251 12.35 14.52 1.01
CA ALA A 251 12.68 14.61 2.43
C ALA A 251 12.96 13.22 3.02
N GLY A 252 13.64 13.18 4.15
CA GLY A 252 13.85 11.95 4.92
C GLY A 252 13.71 12.21 6.42
N TYR A 253 13.14 11.24 7.13
CA TYR A 253 12.95 11.31 8.58
C TYR A 253 13.39 10.01 9.23
N VAL A 254 13.84 10.09 10.48
CA VAL A 254 13.93 8.94 11.38
C VAL A 254 12.67 8.93 12.24
N CYS A 255 11.84 7.91 12.07
CA CYS A 255 10.63 7.72 12.85
C CYS A 255 10.87 6.74 14.01
N SER A 256 10.25 7.02 15.16
CA SER A 256 10.23 6.08 16.28
C SER A 256 9.46 4.80 15.90
N ARG A 257 9.94 3.66 16.41
CA ARG A 257 9.31 2.35 16.19
C ARG A 257 8.44 1.85 17.34
N ASN A 258 8.22 2.68 18.35
CA ASN A 258 7.35 2.32 19.46
C ASN A 258 5.89 2.39 19.05
N PHE A 259 5.19 1.25 19.11
CA PHE A 259 3.78 1.03 18.72
C PHE A 259 2.75 1.96 19.40
N GLY A 260 3.13 2.76 20.40
CA GLY A 260 2.24 3.73 21.06
C GLY A 260 2.71 5.19 21.02
N ASP A 261 3.83 5.47 20.35
CA ASP A 261 4.48 6.79 20.41
C ASP A 261 5.27 7.04 19.13
N ILE A 262 4.50 7.17 18.05
CA ILE A 262 5.00 7.44 16.71
C ILE A 262 5.27 8.95 16.59
N ARG A 263 6.52 9.31 16.34
CA ARG A 263 6.95 10.68 16.12
C ARG A 263 8.20 10.73 15.25
N ILE A 264 8.43 11.90 14.66
CA ILE A 264 9.71 12.25 14.07
C ILE A 264 10.73 12.37 15.21
N LEU A 265 11.79 11.56 15.15
CA LEU A 265 12.94 11.67 16.04
C LEU A 265 13.94 12.68 15.50
N GLN A 266 14.16 12.65 14.18
CA GLN A 266 15.12 13.51 13.50
C GLN A 266 14.79 13.63 12.01
N GLU A 267 15.13 14.78 11.41
CA GLU A 267 15.14 14.99 9.96
C GLU A 267 16.50 14.60 9.37
N VAL A 268 16.49 13.85 8.27
CA VAL A 268 17.70 13.39 7.56
C VAL A 268 18.28 14.56 6.75
N PRO A 269 19.57 14.91 6.94
CA PRO A 269 20.21 15.96 6.16
C PRO A 269 20.18 15.69 4.64
N ASP A 270 20.00 16.73 3.83
CA ASP A 270 19.89 16.64 2.36
C ASP A 270 21.03 15.85 1.70
N ASP A 271 22.26 16.01 2.19
CA ASP A 271 23.44 15.33 1.63
C ASP A 271 23.44 13.82 1.94
N LEU A 272 22.97 13.44 3.13
CA LEU A 272 22.76 12.05 3.50
C LEU A 272 21.59 11.45 2.70
N LEU A 273 20.48 12.19 2.60
CA LEU A 273 19.30 11.81 1.82
C LEU A 273 19.65 11.51 0.36
N ALA A 274 20.40 12.41 -0.29
CA ALA A 274 20.83 12.23 -1.68
C ALA A 274 21.70 10.98 -1.87
N ARG A 275 22.58 10.66 -0.91
CA ARG A 275 23.41 9.45 -0.96
C ARG A 275 22.60 8.18 -0.75
N MET A 276 21.61 8.21 0.16
CA MET A 276 20.67 7.11 0.35
C MET A 276 19.88 6.84 -0.93
N ALA A 277 19.27 7.88 -1.50
CA ALA A 277 18.50 7.81 -2.75
C ALA A 277 19.33 7.23 -3.91
N GLU A 278 20.58 7.66 -4.07
CA GLU A 278 21.45 7.14 -5.14
C GLU A 278 21.81 5.66 -4.94
N SER A 279 22.18 5.24 -3.72
CA SER A 279 22.52 3.83 -3.47
C SER A 279 21.31 2.90 -3.58
N LEU A 280 20.11 3.37 -3.23
CA LEU A 280 18.87 2.60 -3.40
C LEU A 280 18.57 2.24 -4.86
N LYS A 281 19.13 2.96 -5.84
CA LYS A 281 18.93 2.64 -7.27
C LYS A 281 19.71 1.41 -7.73
N THR A 282 20.78 1.04 -7.03
CA THR A 282 21.73 0.02 -7.51
C THR A 282 21.91 -1.16 -6.57
N ASP A 283 21.70 -0.97 -5.26
CA ASP A 283 22.11 -1.93 -4.22
C ASP A 283 20.93 -2.61 -3.51
N VAL A 284 19.75 -2.58 -4.14
CA VAL A 284 18.52 -3.20 -3.62
C VAL A 284 18.27 -4.53 -4.32
N GLY A 285 18.12 -5.60 -3.54
CA GLY A 285 17.74 -6.90 -4.05
C GLY A 285 18.00 -8.05 -3.09
N GLY A 286 17.39 -9.20 -3.38
CA GLY A 286 17.47 -10.39 -2.55
C GLY A 286 16.41 -10.42 -1.45
N GLU A 287 16.25 -11.60 -0.86
CA GLU A 287 15.34 -11.82 0.26
C GLU A 287 15.93 -11.21 1.54
N VAL A 288 15.09 -10.57 2.34
CA VAL A 288 15.48 -10.12 3.68
C VAL A 288 15.83 -11.34 4.51
N PRO A 289 17.08 -11.47 5.00
CA PRO A 289 17.44 -12.58 5.87
C PRO A 289 16.56 -12.54 7.12
N GLY A 290 16.19 -13.70 7.68
CA GLY A 290 15.36 -13.81 8.90
C GLY A 290 16.08 -13.33 10.17
N MET A 291 16.58 -12.10 10.15
CA MET A 291 17.38 -11.48 11.19
C MET A 291 16.53 -10.57 12.07
N GLY A 292 17.04 -10.31 13.27
CA GLY A 292 16.41 -9.39 14.18
C GLY A 292 16.44 -7.97 13.61
N ILE A 293 15.31 -7.32 13.82
CA ILE A 293 15.07 -5.93 13.50
C ILE A 293 15.71 -5.07 14.60
N ASP A 294 16.30 -3.93 14.21
CA ASP A 294 16.79 -2.93 15.13
C ASP A 294 15.67 -1.91 15.45
N ASP A 295 15.42 -1.71 16.74
CA ASP A 295 14.31 -0.90 17.26
C ASP A 295 14.67 0.58 17.47
N ARG A 296 15.89 1.02 17.13
CA ARG A 296 16.32 2.44 17.26
C ARG A 296 15.47 3.41 16.45
N GLY A 297 14.84 2.94 15.37
CA GLY A 297 14.00 3.75 14.49
C GLY A 297 13.89 3.11 13.11
N ALA A 298 13.17 3.76 12.21
CA ALA A 298 13.21 3.47 10.78
C ALA A 298 13.45 4.79 10.03
N PHE A 299 14.19 4.72 8.93
CA PHE A 299 14.24 5.85 8.00
C PHE A 299 12.99 5.80 7.13
N VAL A 300 12.34 6.95 6.93
CA VAL A 300 11.20 7.12 6.04
C VAL A 300 11.57 8.21 5.06
N LEU A 301 11.73 7.83 3.79
CA LEU A 301 12.01 8.73 2.69
C LEU A 301 10.69 9.10 2.03
N VAL A 302 10.45 10.38 1.76
CA VAL A 302 9.14 10.90 1.34
C VAL A 302 9.29 11.74 0.08
N ASP A 303 8.39 11.54 -0.90
CA ASP A 303 8.28 12.39 -2.09
C ASP A 303 7.34 13.59 -1.86
N GLY A 304 7.17 14.45 -2.87
CA GLY A 304 6.26 15.59 -2.78
C GLY A 304 4.79 15.20 -2.57
N TRP A 305 4.40 13.98 -2.92
CA TRP A 305 3.02 13.49 -2.80
C TRP A 305 2.73 12.80 -1.45
N GLY A 306 3.75 12.64 -0.60
CA GLY A 306 3.64 11.90 0.65
C GLY A 306 3.74 10.38 0.49
N SER A 307 4.11 9.89 -0.69
CA SER A 307 4.50 8.50 -0.89
C SER A 307 5.82 8.23 -0.20
N THR A 308 6.01 6.99 0.30
CA THR A 308 7.16 6.68 1.15
C THR A 308 8.01 5.51 0.62
N ILE A 309 9.28 5.51 1.02
CA ILE A 309 10.14 4.33 1.08
C ILE A 309 10.58 4.19 2.53
N SER A 310 10.26 3.07 3.18
CA SER A 310 10.68 2.82 4.56
C SER A 310 11.89 1.90 4.60
N LEU A 311 12.91 2.29 5.36
CA LEU A 311 14.14 1.52 5.55
C LEU A 311 14.24 1.11 7.02
N VAL A 312 14.07 -0.18 7.24
CA VAL A 312 14.08 -0.80 8.55
C VAL A 312 15.49 -1.34 8.84
N PRO A 313 16.22 -0.79 9.82
CA PRO A 313 17.54 -1.28 10.17
C PRO A 313 17.47 -2.72 10.70
N LEU A 314 18.47 -3.50 10.33
CA LEU A 314 18.69 -4.88 10.78
C LEU A 314 19.98 -4.94 11.61
N HIS A 315 20.09 -5.92 12.50
CA HIS A 315 21.25 -6.06 13.39
C HIS A 315 22.59 -6.33 12.69
N ASP A 316 22.58 -6.70 11.41
CA ASP A 316 23.79 -6.99 10.65
C ASP A 316 24.40 -5.76 9.95
N GLY A 317 23.80 -4.59 10.16
CA GLY A 317 24.25 -3.34 9.58
C GLY A 317 23.56 -2.96 8.27
N ASN A 318 22.57 -3.74 7.82
CA ASN A 318 21.85 -3.52 6.57
C ASN A 318 20.38 -3.17 6.83
N PHE A 319 19.60 -3.01 5.76
CA PHE A 319 18.23 -2.53 5.85
C PHE A 319 17.27 -3.43 5.07
N ALA A 320 16.11 -3.70 5.68
CA ALA A 320 14.95 -4.13 4.93
C ALA A 320 14.28 -2.90 4.32
N VAL A 321 14.04 -2.92 3.03
CA VAL A 321 13.36 -1.87 2.28
C VAL A 321 11.92 -2.29 2.10
N ASP A 322 11.01 -1.47 2.61
CA ASP A 322 9.61 -1.47 2.22
C ASP A 322 9.40 -0.34 1.21
N PRO A 323 9.38 -0.64 -0.08
CA PRO A 323 9.11 0.37 -1.09
C PRO A 323 7.61 0.69 -1.20
N GLY A 324 6.72 -0.03 -0.50
CA GLY A 324 5.28 0.14 -0.61
C GLY A 324 4.52 -1.18 -0.53
N ALA A 325 3.21 -1.10 -0.32
CA ALA A 325 2.38 -2.21 0.17
C ALA A 325 2.19 -3.37 -0.81
N LEU A 326 2.49 -3.14 -2.09
CA LEU A 326 2.32 -4.12 -3.17
C LEU A 326 3.59 -4.90 -3.47
N THR A 327 4.67 -4.54 -2.81
CA THR A 327 6.01 -5.03 -3.07
C THR A 327 6.49 -5.80 -1.86
N GLU A 328 7.14 -6.93 -2.11
CA GLU A 328 7.78 -7.65 -1.02
C GLU A 328 8.95 -6.82 -0.47
N PHE A 329 9.20 -6.95 0.82
CA PHE A 329 10.39 -6.37 1.42
C PHE A 329 11.62 -6.84 0.65
N THR A 330 12.44 -5.89 0.24
CA THR A 330 13.72 -6.18 -0.39
C THR A 330 14.83 -5.86 0.58
N TYR A 331 16.03 -6.37 0.29
CA TYR A 331 17.19 -6.13 1.11
C TYR A 331 18.07 -5.06 0.48
N TRP A 332 18.49 -4.07 1.27
CA TRP A 332 19.43 -3.04 0.85
C TRP A 332 20.71 -3.13 1.65
N LYS A 333 21.81 -3.24 0.92
CA LYS A 333 23.17 -3.22 1.47
C LYS A 333 23.85 -1.91 1.05
N PRO A 334 23.75 -0.84 1.86
CA PRO A 334 24.44 0.39 1.57
C PRO A 334 25.97 0.18 1.48
N PRO A 335 26.69 1.06 0.76
CA PRO A 335 28.14 1.20 0.90
C PRO A 335 28.55 1.30 2.38
N VAL A 336 29.70 0.72 2.74
CA VAL A 336 30.11 0.57 4.14
C VAL A 336 30.17 1.91 4.88
N ASP A 337 30.68 2.96 4.23
CA ASP A 337 30.74 4.30 4.78
C ASP A 337 29.35 4.89 5.04
N LEU A 338 28.40 4.66 4.12
CA LEU A 338 27.02 5.08 4.29
C LEU A 338 26.32 4.28 5.41
N ALA A 339 26.56 2.97 5.49
CA ALA A 339 26.01 2.13 6.55
C ALA A 339 26.45 2.62 7.94
N GLU A 340 27.75 2.85 8.13
CA GLU A 340 28.31 3.36 9.40
C GLU A 340 27.68 4.71 9.80
N GLU A 341 27.50 5.60 8.82
CA GLU A 341 26.88 6.90 9.03
C GLU A 341 25.40 6.80 9.41
N LEU A 342 24.61 5.96 8.72
CA LEU A 342 23.21 5.72 9.04
C LEU A 342 23.04 5.14 10.45
N HIS A 343 23.89 4.20 10.85
CA HIS A 343 23.84 3.65 12.21
C HIS A 343 24.27 4.64 13.29
N ALA A 344 25.23 5.52 12.99
CA ALA A 344 25.58 6.60 13.89
C ALA A 344 24.44 7.61 14.01
N PHE A 345 23.72 7.88 12.91
CA PHE A 345 22.58 8.79 12.86
C PHE A 345 21.39 8.29 13.68
N LEU A 346 21.12 6.98 13.67
CA LEU A 346 20.11 6.36 14.55
C LEU A 346 20.44 6.46 16.05
N GLY A 347 21.67 6.82 16.41
CA GLY A 347 22.12 6.91 17.80
C GLY A 347 22.47 5.55 18.42
N PRO A 348 22.83 5.53 19.71
CA PRO A 348 23.20 4.29 20.40
C PRO A 348 21.99 3.36 20.54
N GLU A 349 22.24 2.05 20.53
CA GLU A 349 21.19 1.08 20.86
C GLU A 349 20.64 1.37 22.26
N PRO A 350 19.29 1.34 22.44
CA PRO A 350 18.71 1.43 23.76
C PRO A 350 19.32 0.31 24.61
N SER A 351 19.87 0.67 25.77
CA SER A 351 20.41 -0.33 26.68
C SER A 351 19.28 -1.30 27.05
N PRO A 352 19.52 -2.63 27.07
CA PRO A 352 18.51 -3.65 27.38
C PRO A 352 18.05 -3.63 28.87
N THR A 353 18.22 -2.50 29.55
CA THR A 353 18.03 -2.32 30.99
C THR A 353 16.77 -1.52 31.27
N GLY A 354 15.74 -2.22 31.77
CA GLY A 354 14.51 -1.68 32.33
C GLY A 354 13.53 -2.78 32.67
#